data_AF-A0A534YVX2-F1
#
_entry.id   AF-A0A534YVX2-F1
#
_cell.length_a   1.000
_cell.length_b   1.000
_cell.length_c   1.000
_cell.angle_alpha   90.00
_cell.angle_beta   90.00
_cell.angle_gamma   90.00
#
_symmetry.space_group_name_H-M   'P 1'
#
loop_
_entity.id
_entity.type
_entity.pdbx_description
1 polymer ?
#
loop_
_entity_poly.entity_id
_entity_poly.type
_entity_poly.pdbx_seq_one_letter_code
_entity_poly.pdbx_strand_id
1 'polypeptide(L)'
;MRASVASKLRSLRTAGRPALRTRGAPEPWTAPRLIAWTAILVALAESAWLLYPSVRARVLSLEETPAVRGYRLAAGIGCFSCHGPGGNGGTKNPGSEEGEVPAFGEQTQMMYVKGEQDLREYILDGAPRRKREDADYRTKMEAAALRMPAYRPFLSASQVEDLVAFLRATSGQIAPDEALAARGAERAAELGCFACHGPLGAGGVSNPGSFKGYIPGFWGGDFDELVRDDGELRQWIAEGGIPRISEHPIGRIFVRRQVIKMPAFAHGHVQSPEDIDALMAYLRWIRAGSWKSLTRVAAGG
;
A
#
# COMPACT_ATOMS: atom_id res chain seq x y z
N MET A 1 -41.61 0.57 -111.32
CA MET A 1 -40.98 -0.64 -111.90
C MET A 1 -40.61 -1.61 -110.78
N ARG A 2 -40.14 -2.82 -111.10
CA ARG A 2 -39.95 -3.94 -110.14
C ARG A 2 -38.59 -3.91 -109.41
N ALA A 3 -38.55 -4.46 -108.19
CA ALA A 3 -37.40 -5.15 -107.54
C ALA A 3 -36.11 -4.32 -107.29
N SER A 4 -35.18 -4.63 -106.38
CA SER A 4 -35.09 -5.40 -105.09
C SER A 4 -33.72 -5.00 -104.46
N VAL A 5 -33.10 -5.49 -103.36
CA VAL A 5 -33.21 -6.67 -102.47
C VAL A 5 -32.87 -6.24 -101.03
N ALA A 6 -33.39 -6.93 -100.02
CA ALA A 6 -33.10 -6.66 -98.61
C ALA A 6 -31.74 -7.23 -98.11
N SER A 7 -31.09 -6.54 -97.15
CA SER A 7 -30.03 -7.14 -96.32
C SER A 7 -29.84 -6.45 -94.96
N LYS A 8 -29.89 -7.25 -93.89
CA LYS A 8 -29.26 -7.01 -92.57
C LYS A 8 -29.61 -5.72 -91.78
N LEU A 9 -30.87 -5.55 -91.40
CA LEU A 9 -31.23 -4.91 -90.13
C LEU A 9 -31.31 -5.96 -89.00
N ARG A 10 -30.24 -6.14 -88.21
CA ARG A 10 -30.27 -6.90 -86.93
C ARG A 10 -29.03 -6.62 -86.06
N SER A 11 -29.26 -6.07 -84.87
CA SER A 11 -28.54 -6.31 -83.59
C SER A 11 -28.33 -5.06 -82.72
N LEU A 12 -29.43 -4.51 -82.18
CA LEU A 12 -29.35 -3.69 -80.96
C LEU A 12 -29.20 -4.62 -79.74
N ARG A 13 -27.97 -4.73 -79.22
CA ARG A 13 -27.51 -5.37 -77.96
C ARG A 13 -25.97 -5.36 -78.01
N THR A 14 -25.20 -5.04 -76.96
CA THR A 14 -25.49 -4.69 -75.55
C THR A 14 -24.41 -3.71 -75.05
N ALA A 15 -24.75 -2.82 -74.12
CA ALA A 15 -23.74 -2.06 -73.38
C ALA A 15 -22.83 -2.99 -72.55
N GLY A 16 -21.53 -2.71 -72.53
CA GLY A 16 -20.56 -3.47 -71.75
C GLY A 16 -20.78 -3.28 -70.24
N ARG A 17 -20.96 -4.38 -69.50
CA ARG A 17 -21.00 -4.36 -68.03
C ARG A 17 -19.57 -4.14 -67.51
N PRO A 18 -19.32 -3.29 -66.50
CA PRO A 18 -18.01 -3.21 -65.88
C PRO A 18 -17.64 -4.57 -65.27
N ALA A 19 -16.41 -5.01 -65.49
CA ALA A 19 -15.95 -6.30 -64.97
C ALA A 19 -15.98 -6.28 -63.43
N LEU A 20 -16.72 -7.22 -62.82
CA LEU A 20 -16.60 -7.46 -61.38
C LEU A 20 -15.17 -7.93 -61.10
N ARG A 21 -14.37 -7.06 -60.50
CA ARG A 21 -13.05 -7.41 -59.97
C ARG A 21 -13.26 -8.41 -58.84
N THR A 22 -13.12 -9.70 -59.15
CA THR A 22 -13.26 -10.77 -58.18
C THR A 22 -12.28 -10.52 -57.04
N ARG A 23 -12.77 -10.53 -55.79
CA ARG A 23 -11.88 -10.70 -54.65
C ARG A 23 -11.22 -12.06 -54.83
N GLY A 24 -9.89 -12.08 -54.92
CA GLY A 24 -9.14 -13.33 -54.95
C GLY A 24 -9.52 -14.17 -53.74
N ALA A 25 -9.62 -15.50 -53.92
CA ALA A 25 -9.82 -16.40 -52.80
C ALA A 25 -8.70 -16.19 -51.77
N PRO A 26 -8.99 -16.27 -50.45
CA PRO A 26 -7.96 -16.12 -49.43
C PRO A 26 -6.85 -17.15 -49.68
N GLU A 27 -5.62 -16.68 -49.76
CA GLU A 27 -4.45 -17.50 -50.10
C GLU A 27 -4.32 -18.66 -49.09
N PRO A 28 -4.28 -19.93 -49.54
CA PRO A 28 -4.27 -21.06 -48.62
C PRO A 28 -3.00 -21.04 -47.75
N TRP A 29 -3.17 -21.38 -46.48
CA TRP A 29 -2.08 -21.34 -45.50
C TRP A 29 -1.06 -22.43 -45.82
N THR A 30 0.02 -22.06 -46.50
CA THR A 30 1.12 -22.96 -46.82
C THR A 30 1.78 -23.46 -45.53
N ALA A 31 2.21 -24.73 -45.51
CA ALA A 31 2.90 -25.34 -44.37
C ALA A 31 4.04 -24.47 -43.79
N PRO A 32 4.96 -23.85 -44.57
CA PRO A 32 5.96 -22.94 -44.02
C PRO A 32 5.39 -21.68 -43.33
N ARG A 33 4.25 -21.13 -43.79
CA ARG A 33 3.57 -20.02 -43.06
C ARG A 33 2.99 -20.50 -41.73
N LEU A 34 2.40 -21.70 -41.68
CA LEU A 34 1.90 -22.29 -40.43
C LEU A 34 3.06 -22.53 -39.44
N ILE A 35 4.17 -23.11 -39.90
CA ILE A 35 5.37 -23.34 -39.07
C ILE A 35 5.93 -22.01 -38.54
N ALA A 36 6.02 -20.97 -39.38
CA ALA A 36 6.48 -19.65 -38.96
C ALA A 36 5.55 -19.01 -37.91
N TRP A 37 4.23 -19.09 -38.08
CA TRP A 37 3.27 -18.59 -37.08
C TRP A 37 3.34 -19.37 -35.77
N THR A 38 3.47 -20.70 -35.80
CA THR A 38 3.66 -21.51 -34.59
C THR A 38 4.97 -21.14 -33.88
N ALA A 39 6.07 -20.96 -34.61
CA ALA A 39 7.34 -20.54 -34.03
C ALA A 39 7.26 -19.14 -33.39
N ILE A 40 6.55 -18.19 -34.01
CA ILE A 40 6.28 -16.87 -33.44
C ILE A 40 5.43 -16.97 -32.17
N LEU A 41 4.37 -17.79 -32.16
CA LEU A 41 3.51 -17.97 -30.99
C LEU A 41 4.25 -18.63 -29.83
N VAL A 42 5.10 -19.63 -30.09
CA VAL A 42 5.98 -20.24 -29.08
C VAL A 42 6.99 -19.22 -28.55
N ALA A 43 7.67 -18.49 -29.44
CA ALA A 43 8.63 -17.46 -29.02
C ALA A 43 7.98 -16.35 -28.17
N LEU A 44 6.73 -15.95 -28.48
CA LEU A 44 5.96 -15.01 -27.68
C LEU A 44 5.54 -15.60 -26.33
N ALA A 45 5.14 -16.87 -26.29
CA ALA A 45 4.77 -17.57 -25.05
C ALA A 45 5.98 -17.74 -24.10
N GLU A 46 7.12 -18.19 -24.62
CA GLU A 46 8.39 -18.28 -23.88
C GLU A 46 8.87 -16.90 -23.40
N SER A 47 8.83 -15.88 -24.26
CA SER A 47 9.19 -14.51 -23.87
C SER A 47 8.27 -13.98 -22.77
N ALA A 48 6.97 -14.21 -22.87
CA ALA A 48 6.01 -13.83 -21.83
C ALA A 48 6.26 -14.59 -20.53
N TRP A 49 6.53 -15.90 -20.58
CA TRP A 49 6.83 -16.74 -19.42
C TRP A 49 8.11 -16.30 -18.69
N LEU A 50 9.18 -16.02 -19.44
CA LEU A 50 10.46 -15.56 -18.88
C LEU A 50 10.39 -14.13 -18.32
N LEU A 51 9.61 -13.24 -18.95
CA LEU A 51 9.44 -11.86 -18.47
C LEU A 51 8.41 -11.74 -17.35
N TYR A 52 7.41 -12.63 -17.27
CA TYR A 52 6.30 -12.53 -16.32
C TYR A 52 6.74 -12.41 -14.85
N PRO A 53 7.69 -13.21 -14.30
CA PRO A 53 8.15 -13.04 -12.93
C PRO A 53 8.71 -11.64 -12.65
N SER A 54 9.52 -11.12 -13.57
CA SER A 54 10.17 -9.80 -13.45
C SER A 54 9.19 -8.64 -13.60
N VAL A 55 8.27 -8.72 -14.56
CA VAL A 55 7.18 -7.74 -14.74
C VAL A 55 6.25 -7.77 -13.54
N ARG A 56 5.83 -8.96 -13.08
CA ARG A 56 5.00 -9.14 -11.90
C ARG A 56 5.67 -8.59 -10.64
N ALA A 57 6.96 -8.83 -10.43
CA ALA A 57 7.71 -8.30 -9.29
C ALA A 57 7.87 -6.77 -9.32
N ARG A 58 7.80 -6.13 -10.49
CA ARG A 58 7.84 -4.67 -10.66
C ARG A 58 6.47 -4.00 -10.59
N VAL A 59 5.39 -4.67 -11.00
CA VAL A 59 4.02 -4.11 -11.02
C VAL A 59 3.26 -4.44 -9.74
N LEU A 60 3.55 -5.57 -9.11
CA LEU A 60 3.03 -5.98 -7.80
C LEU A 60 4.13 -5.93 -6.72
N SER A 61 5.12 -5.04 -6.89
CA SER A 61 6.02 -4.67 -5.79
C SER A 61 5.20 -4.06 -4.67
N LEU A 62 5.50 -4.43 -3.42
CA LEU A 62 4.89 -3.78 -2.27
C LEU A 62 5.44 -2.35 -2.14
N GLU A 63 4.57 -1.35 -1.94
CA GLU A 63 5.02 0.00 -1.63
C GLU A 63 5.57 0.05 -0.20
N GLU A 64 6.85 -0.28 -0.08
CA GLU A 64 7.53 -0.44 1.20
C GLU A 64 7.89 0.94 1.78
N THR A 65 6.93 1.56 2.47
CA THR A 65 7.21 2.75 3.28
C THR A 65 8.24 2.43 4.37
N PRO A 66 9.04 3.42 4.84
CA PRO A 66 10.01 3.19 5.92
C PRO A 66 9.38 2.59 7.19
N ALA A 67 8.17 3.02 7.54
CA ALA A 67 7.41 2.47 8.67
C ALA A 67 6.99 1.00 8.46
N VAL A 68 6.65 0.57 7.24
CA VAL A 68 6.35 -0.83 6.93
C VAL A 68 7.61 -1.70 6.99
N ARG A 69 8.75 -1.20 6.49
CA ARG A 69 10.04 -1.90 6.62
C ARG A 69 10.46 -2.02 8.08
N GLY A 70 10.34 -0.93 8.85
CA GLY A 70 10.61 -0.91 10.29
C GLY A 70 9.72 -1.87 11.07
N TYR A 71 8.42 -1.94 10.79
CA TYR A 71 7.50 -2.91 11.41
C TYR A 71 7.95 -4.36 11.17
N ARG A 72 8.30 -4.72 9.93
CA ARG A 72 8.76 -6.08 9.61
C ARG A 72 10.13 -6.39 10.16
N LEU A 73 11.01 -5.40 10.22
CA LEU A 73 12.32 -5.51 10.85
C LEU A 73 12.17 -5.74 12.37
N ALA A 74 11.30 -4.98 13.04
CA ALA A 74 10.97 -5.14 14.45
C ALA A 74 10.37 -6.53 14.76
N ALA A 75 9.54 -7.07 13.86
CA ALA A 75 9.08 -8.45 13.94
C ALA A 75 10.24 -9.45 13.78
N GLY A 76 11.09 -9.27 12.76
CA GLY A 76 12.19 -10.18 12.42
C GLY A 76 13.33 -10.23 13.43
N ILE A 77 13.57 -9.14 14.18
CA ILE A 77 14.60 -9.06 15.23
C ILE A 77 14.04 -9.23 16.66
N GLY A 78 12.77 -9.65 16.78
CA GLY A 78 12.17 -10.07 18.05
C GLY A 78 11.71 -8.94 18.98
N CYS A 79 11.57 -7.69 18.52
CA CYS A 79 11.13 -6.58 19.39
C CYS A 79 9.75 -6.87 20.02
N PHE A 80 8.84 -7.46 19.24
CA PHE A 80 7.49 -7.85 19.70
C PHE A 80 7.48 -9.04 20.68
N SER A 81 8.62 -9.71 20.91
CA SER A 81 8.75 -10.74 21.95
C SER A 81 8.83 -10.14 23.36
N CYS A 82 9.22 -8.87 23.49
CA CYS A 82 9.24 -8.14 24.77
C CYS A 82 8.25 -6.97 24.79
N HIS A 83 8.03 -6.27 23.67
CA HIS A 83 7.06 -5.17 23.59
C HIS A 83 5.63 -5.63 23.25
N GLY A 84 5.32 -6.92 23.42
CA GLY A 84 4.04 -7.52 23.08
C GLY A 84 3.72 -7.55 21.57
N PRO A 85 2.60 -8.20 21.17
CA PRO A 85 2.18 -8.28 19.78
C PRO A 85 2.02 -6.88 19.17
N GLY A 86 2.68 -6.64 18.03
CA GLY A 86 2.63 -5.35 17.30
C GLY A 86 3.31 -4.17 18.01
N GLY A 87 3.79 -4.33 19.25
CA GLY A 87 4.29 -3.25 20.10
C GLY A 87 3.30 -2.78 21.16
N ASN A 88 2.25 -3.55 21.48
CA ASN A 88 1.18 -3.14 22.40
C ASN A 88 1.56 -3.18 23.90
N GLY A 89 2.79 -3.54 24.28
CA GLY A 89 3.24 -3.63 25.68
C GLY A 89 2.65 -4.85 26.42
N GLY A 90 2.40 -4.71 27.72
CA GLY A 90 1.72 -5.73 28.55
C GLY A 90 2.62 -6.86 29.07
N THR A 91 3.85 -6.99 28.59
CA THR A 91 4.80 -8.03 29.07
C THR A 91 5.32 -7.65 30.46
N LYS A 92 4.97 -8.46 31.47
CA LYS A 92 5.39 -8.26 32.87
C LYS A 92 6.93 -8.25 32.99
N ASN A 93 7.44 -7.24 33.68
CA ASN A 93 8.85 -7.02 33.97
C ASN A 93 9.06 -6.78 35.48
N PRO A 94 9.08 -7.83 36.31
CA PRO A 94 9.30 -7.72 37.75
C PRO A 94 10.59 -6.96 38.08
N GLY A 95 10.53 -6.07 39.08
CA GLY A 95 11.65 -5.24 39.49
C GLY A 95 11.91 -3.99 38.65
N SER A 96 11.18 -3.80 37.53
CA SER A 96 11.12 -2.51 36.84
C SER A 96 10.12 -1.55 37.50
N GLU A 97 10.27 -0.25 37.22
CA GLU A 97 9.48 0.83 37.83
C GLU A 97 7.97 0.75 37.53
N GLU A 98 7.60 0.49 36.26
CA GLU A 98 6.21 0.27 35.85
C GLU A 98 5.74 -1.20 36.02
N GLY A 99 6.64 -2.11 36.41
CA GLY A 99 6.36 -3.55 36.46
C GLY A 99 6.13 -4.24 35.11
N GLU A 100 6.29 -3.54 33.99
CA GLU A 100 6.03 -3.99 32.62
C GLU A 100 7.05 -3.46 31.59
N VAL A 101 7.08 -4.07 30.40
CA VAL A 101 7.77 -3.53 29.22
C VAL A 101 6.82 -2.57 28.50
N PRO A 102 7.25 -1.31 28.24
CA PRO A 102 6.35 -0.28 27.69
C PRO A 102 5.92 -0.57 26.25
N ALA A 103 4.70 -0.14 25.93
CA ALA A 103 4.18 -0.14 24.57
C ALA A 103 4.93 0.86 23.66
N PHE A 104 4.93 0.59 22.36
CA PHE A 104 5.27 1.57 21.32
C PHE A 104 4.11 2.54 21.06
N GLY A 105 2.87 2.19 21.42
CA GLY A 105 1.67 2.99 21.15
C GLY A 105 1.30 3.99 22.25
N GLU A 106 0.09 4.54 22.12
CA GLU A 106 -0.67 5.20 23.20
C GLU A 106 0.12 6.26 23.99
N GLN A 107 0.92 7.07 23.27
CA GLN A 107 1.81 8.09 23.84
C GLN A 107 2.84 7.58 24.88
N THR A 108 2.90 6.27 25.15
CA THR A 108 3.76 5.67 26.20
C THR A 108 5.22 6.02 26.00
N GLN A 109 5.67 6.15 24.74
CA GLN A 109 7.01 6.62 24.39
C GLN A 109 7.39 7.96 25.05
N MET A 110 6.44 8.88 25.27
CA MET A 110 6.70 10.21 25.86
C MET A 110 7.30 10.14 27.28
N MET A 111 7.01 9.07 28.03
CA MET A 111 7.58 8.88 29.38
C MET A 111 9.07 8.50 29.34
N TYR A 112 9.55 7.98 28.19
CA TYR A 112 10.90 7.45 28.02
C TYR A 112 11.79 8.34 27.14
N VAL A 113 11.20 8.91 26.08
CA VAL A 113 11.83 9.50 24.89
C VAL A 113 11.56 11.01 24.85
N LYS A 114 12.61 11.82 24.84
CA LYS A 114 12.56 13.29 24.68
C LYS A 114 12.66 13.75 23.23
N GLY A 115 13.07 12.87 22.31
CA GLY A 115 13.25 13.18 20.90
C GLY A 115 13.83 12.01 20.12
N GLU A 116 14.01 12.17 18.81
CA GLU A 116 14.38 11.06 17.92
C GLU A 116 15.76 10.43 18.23
N GLN A 117 16.69 11.19 18.79
CA GLN A 117 17.98 10.66 19.23
C GLN A 117 17.84 9.67 20.40
N ASP A 118 16.91 9.87 21.33
CA ASP A 118 16.62 8.89 22.37
C ASP A 118 16.09 7.58 21.77
N LEU A 119 15.30 7.61 20.68
CA LEU A 119 14.86 6.40 19.97
C LEU A 119 16.06 5.65 19.36
N ARG A 120 16.95 6.36 18.67
CA ARG A 120 18.18 5.76 18.11
C ARG A 120 19.03 5.10 19.18
N GLU A 121 19.19 5.74 20.35
CA GLU A 121 19.98 5.20 21.44
C GLU A 121 19.27 4.07 22.22
N TYR A 122 17.94 4.08 22.33
CA TYR A 122 17.16 2.95 22.81
C TYR A 122 17.31 1.70 21.91
N ILE A 123 17.26 1.87 20.58
CA ILE A 123 17.48 0.78 19.62
C ILE A 123 18.93 0.28 19.70
N LEU A 124 19.91 1.20 19.57
CA LEU A 124 21.31 0.84 19.40
C LEU A 124 21.97 0.34 20.69
N ASP A 125 21.71 1.00 21.82
CA ASP A 125 22.47 0.84 23.07
C ASP A 125 21.58 0.38 24.25
N GLY A 126 20.32 0.03 24.00
CA GLY A 126 19.34 -0.38 25.01
C GLY A 126 18.77 0.76 25.86
N ALA A 127 19.48 1.88 25.99
CA ALA A 127 19.01 3.09 26.65
C ALA A 127 19.77 4.34 26.19
N PRO A 128 19.15 5.54 26.25
CA PRO A 128 19.83 6.82 26.03
C PRO A 128 21.04 7.00 26.93
N ARG A 129 22.10 7.60 26.38
CA ARG A 129 23.36 7.90 27.07
C ARG A 129 23.11 8.64 28.40
N ARG A 130 22.25 9.66 28.37
CA ARG A 130 21.80 10.44 29.54
C ARG A 130 21.18 9.60 30.67
N LYS A 131 20.64 8.41 30.37
CA LYS A 131 20.14 7.45 31.35
C LYS A 131 21.22 6.43 31.73
N ARG A 132 22.06 5.98 30.78
CA ARG A 132 23.17 5.04 31.06
C ARG A 132 24.27 5.62 31.97
N GLU A 133 24.47 6.93 31.96
CA GLU A 133 25.44 7.61 32.83
C GLU A 133 24.89 7.86 34.26
N ASP A 134 23.57 7.89 34.44
CA ASP A 134 22.88 8.02 35.73
C ASP A 134 23.09 6.77 36.60
N ALA A 135 23.33 6.97 37.89
CA ALA A 135 23.52 5.89 38.87
C ALA A 135 22.20 5.26 39.30
N ASP A 136 21.16 6.07 39.53
CA ASP A 136 19.86 5.61 40.01
C ASP A 136 19.14 4.81 38.92
N TYR A 137 19.23 5.26 37.66
CA TYR A 137 18.75 4.49 36.52
C TYR A 137 19.48 3.16 36.36
N ARG A 138 20.81 3.11 36.55
CA ARG A 138 21.55 1.84 36.51
C ARG A 138 21.08 0.88 37.61
N THR A 139 20.90 1.35 38.85
CA THR A 139 20.36 0.54 39.95
C THR A 139 18.94 0.04 39.65
N LYS A 140 18.05 0.89 39.10
CA LYS A 140 16.71 0.47 38.64
C LYS A 140 16.76 -0.59 37.55
N MET A 141 17.65 -0.46 36.56
CA MET A 141 17.83 -1.46 35.51
C MET A 141 18.46 -2.75 36.04
N GLU A 142 19.33 -2.68 37.05
CA GLU A 142 19.91 -3.86 37.70
C GLU A 142 18.84 -4.69 38.44
N ALA A 143 17.85 -4.03 39.06
CA ALA A 143 16.70 -4.69 39.69
C ALA A 143 15.69 -5.29 38.69
N ALA A 144 15.58 -4.73 37.47
CA ALA A 144 14.63 -5.18 36.46
C ALA A 144 15.02 -6.54 35.84
N ALA A 145 14.05 -7.47 35.81
CA ALA A 145 14.21 -8.82 35.24
C ALA A 145 14.40 -8.82 33.71
N LEU A 146 13.77 -7.88 33.00
CA LEU A 146 13.91 -7.66 31.57
C LEU A 146 14.54 -6.29 31.31
N ARG A 147 15.50 -6.25 30.39
CA ARG A 147 16.24 -5.04 29.98
C ARG A 147 16.25 -4.98 28.45
N MET A 148 16.12 -3.79 27.88
CA MET A 148 16.16 -3.60 26.43
C MET A 148 17.57 -3.95 25.89
N PRO A 149 17.71 -4.87 24.91
CA PRO A 149 19.01 -5.23 24.36
C PRO A 149 19.55 -4.14 23.42
N ALA A 150 20.88 -4.10 23.28
CA ALA A 150 21.59 -3.19 22.39
C ALA A 150 21.71 -3.79 20.98
N TYR A 151 20.97 -3.28 19.99
CA TYR A 151 20.97 -3.82 18.63
C TYR A 151 22.09 -3.29 17.72
N ARG A 152 22.98 -2.40 18.21
CA ARG A 152 24.11 -1.82 17.44
C ARG A 152 24.97 -2.82 16.63
N PRO A 153 25.26 -4.05 17.10
CA PRO A 153 26.04 -5.02 16.31
C PRO A 153 25.27 -5.64 15.13
N PHE A 154 23.95 -5.49 15.07
CA PHE A 154 23.06 -6.28 14.21
C PHE A 154 22.29 -5.46 13.16
N LEU A 155 22.38 -4.12 13.21
CA LEU A 155 21.61 -3.22 12.35
C LEU A 155 22.51 -2.26 11.56
N SER A 156 22.22 -2.10 10.28
CA SER A 156 22.74 -1.00 9.47
C SER A 156 22.11 0.34 9.86
N ALA A 157 22.74 1.45 9.45
CA ALA A 157 22.15 2.78 9.63
C ALA A 157 20.74 2.90 9.01
N SER A 158 20.52 2.37 7.79
CA SER A 158 19.19 2.42 7.15
C SER A 158 18.14 1.58 7.88
N GLN A 159 18.54 0.46 8.48
CA GLN A 159 17.66 -0.37 9.32
C GLN A 159 17.25 0.35 10.61
N VAL A 160 18.15 1.16 11.21
CA VAL A 160 17.80 2.02 12.35
C VAL A 160 16.81 3.11 11.93
N GLU A 161 17.01 3.77 10.79
CA GLU A 161 16.08 4.80 10.30
C GLU A 161 14.68 4.24 9.97
N ASP A 162 14.60 3.02 9.41
CA ASP A 162 13.33 2.32 9.21
C ASP A 162 12.63 2.01 10.54
N LEU A 163 13.35 1.52 11.56
CA LEU A 163 12.82 1.30 12.91
C LEU A 163 12.35 2.60 13.58
N VAL A 164 13.12 3.69 13.45
CA VAL A 164 12.73 5.01 13.95
C VAL A 164 11.46 5.50 13.26
N ALA A 165 11.35 5.37 11.94
CA ALA A 165 10.15 5.73 11.19
C ALA A 165 8.92 4.91 11.62
N PHE A 166 9.10 3.61 11.89
CA PHE A 166 8.06 2.75 12.46
C PHE A 166 7.63 3.20 13.86
N LEU A 167 8.58 3.33 14.80
CA LEU A 167 8.28 3.70 16.18
C LEU A 167 7.60 5.07 16.26
N ARG A 168 8.05 6.05 15.46
CA ARG A 168 7.40 7.36 15.40
C ARG A 168 5.99 7.27 14.81
N ALA A 169 5.75 6.43 13.81
CA ALA A 169 4.41 6.23 13.24
C ALA A 169 3.44 5.51 14.19
N THR A 170 3.92 4.62 15.07
CA THR A 170 3.10 3.96 16.11
C THR A 170 2.91 4.82 17.37
N SER A 171 3.81 5.77 17.64
CA SER A 171 3.89 6.54 18.90
C SER A 171 2.63 7.32 19.34
N GLY A 172 1.74 7.66 18.40
CA GLY A 172 0.66 8.64 18.63
C GLY A 172 1.13 10.10 18.75
N GLN A 173 2.42 10.39 18.56
CA GLN A 173 2.99 11.75 18.63
C GLN A 173 2.86 12.53 17.32
N ILE A 174 2.56 11.86 16.21
CA ILE A 174 2.41 12.48 14.89
C ILE A 174 0.92 12.77 14.68
N ALA A 175 0.52 13.98 15.08
CA ALA A 175 -0.84 14.49 14.99
C ALA A 175 -0.88 15.82 14.20
N PRO A 176 -2.00 16.16 13.54
CA PRO A 176 -2.23 17.47 12.93
C PRO A 176 -2.63 18.54 13.95
N ASP A 177 -2.17 19.77 13.73
CA ASP A 177 -2.61 20.95 14.49
C ASP A 177 -4.04 21.41 14.12
N GLU A 178 -4.55 21.02 12.94
CA GLU A 178 -5.88 21.38 12.46
C GLU A 178 -6.96 20.52 13.14
N ALA A 179 -7.84 21.14 13.93
CA ALA A 179 -8.81 20.45 14.77
C ALA A 179 -9.73 19.44 14.06
N LEU A 180 -10.07 19.64 12.77
CA LEU A 180 -10.87 18.66 12.01
C LEU A 180 -10.04 17.41 11.65
N ALA A 181 -8.79 17.60 11.24
CA ALA A 181 -7.86 16.50 10.98
C ALA A 181 -7.43 15.80 12.29
N ALA A 182 -7.37 16.52 13.42
CA ALA A 182 -7.03 15.94 14.73
C ALA A 182 -8.10 14.94 15.17
N ARG A 183 -9.37 15.34 15.14
CA ARG A 183 -10.51 14.42 15.34
C ARG A 183 -10.51 13.27 14.33
N GLY A 184 -10.02 13.50 13.10
CA GLY A 184 -9.84 12.46 12.11
C GLY A 184 -8.78 11.41 12.49
N ALA A 185 -7.65 11.85 13.06
CA ALA A 185 -6.60 10.95 13.55
C ALA A 185 -7.07 10.15 14.77
N GLU A 186 -7.77 10.81 15.71
CA GLU A 186 -8.41 10.19 16.88
C GLU A 186 -9.43 9.13 16.44
N ARG A 187 -10.38 9.50 15.56
CA ARG A 187 -11.41 8.58 15.05
C ARG A 187 -10.82 7.41 14.25
N ALA A 188 -9.72 7.63 13.52
CA ALA A 188 -9.00 6.56 12.82
C ALA A 188 -8.31 5.57 13.77
N ALA A 189 -7.90 6.02 14.97
CA ALA A 189 -7.40 5.15 16.02
C ALA A 189 -8.55 4.37 16.68
N GLU A 190 -9.63 5.04 17.09
CA GLU A 190 -10.82 4.43 17.71
C GLU A 190 -11.49 3.37 16.82
N LEU A 191 -11.58 3.63 15.51
CA LEU A 191 -12.12 2.69 14.52
C LEU A 191 -11.12 1.58 14.13
N GLY A 192 -9.93 1.55 14.74
CA GLY A 192 -8.90 0.53 14.50
C GLY A 192 -8.31 0.57 13.09
N CYS A 193 -8.44 1.67 12.35
CA CYS A 193 -8.06 1.74 10.94
C CYS A 193 -6.57 1.41 10.72
N PHE A 194 -5.70 1.79 11.67
CA PHE A 194 -4.26 1.50 11.63
C PHE A 194 -3.90 0.02 11.84
N ALA A 195 -4.80 -0.82 12.36
CA ALA A 195 -4.56 -2.26 12.43
C ALA A 195 -4.58 -2.92 11.04
N CYS A 196 -5.37 -2.39 10.11
CA CYS A 196 -5.46 -2.84 8.72
C CYS A 196 -4.55 -2.04 7.78
N HIS A 197 -4.50 -0.72 7.92
CA HIS A 197 -3.70 0.16 7.06
C HIS A 197 -2.29 0.43 7.58
N GLY A 198 -1.87 -0.19 8.69
CA GLY A 198 -0.56 -0.03 9.29
C GLY A 198 -0.36 1.32 10.03
N PRO A 199 0.82 1.53 10.64
CA PRO A 199 1.16 2.73 11.40
C PRO A 199 1.02 4.01 10.55
N LEU A 200 0.33 5.03 11.05
CA LEU A 200 -0.09 6.23 10.27
C LEU A 200 -0.74 5.93 8.90
N GLY A 201 -1.33 4.76 8.73
CA GLY A 201 -1.88 4.34 7.45
C GLY A 201 -0.81 4.09 6.37
N ALA A 202 0.40 3.67 6.75
CA ALA A 202 1.53 3.49 5.83
C ALA A 202 1.48 2.21 4.96
N GLY A 203 0.37 1.46 5.01
CA GLY A 203 0.05 0.30 4.15
C GLY A 203 0.72 -1.02 4.57
N GLY A 204 0.87 -1.92 3.61
CA GLY A 204 1.81 -3.05 3.67
C GLY A 204 1.41 -4.26 4.53
N VAL A 205 0.22 -4.26 5.12
CA VAL A 205 -0.36 -5.41 5.85
C VAL A 205 -0.85 -6.46 4.85
N SER A 206 -0.43 -7.72 4.99
CA SER A 206 -0.76 -8.80 4.03
C SER A 206 -2.26 -9.05 3.88
N ASN A 207 -2.75 -9.08 2.64
CA ASN A 207 -4.15 -9.35 2.29
C ASN A 207 -4.22 -10.32 1.10
N PRO A 208 -4.24 -11.64 1.36
CA PRO A 208 -4.30 -12.65 0.31
C PRO A 208 -5.49 -12.43 -0.63
N GLY A 209 -5.25 -12.55 -1.95
CA GLY A 209 -6.28 -12.41 -2.99
C GLY A 209 -6.59 -10.98 -3.43
N SER A 210 -6.09 -9.96 -2.74
CA SER A 210 -6.06 -8.57 -3.23
C SER A 210 -5.11 -8.39 -4.43
N PHE A 211 -5.13 -7.22 -5.07
CA PHE A 211 -4.40 -6.99 -6.33
C PHE A 211 -2.88 -7.07 -6.19
N LYS A 212 -2.28 -6.23 -5.32
CA LYS A 212 -0.84 -6.25 -5.01
C LYS A 212 -0.49 -7.18 -3.84
N GLY A 213 -1.47 -7.77 -3.16
CA GLY A 213 -1.30 -8.79 -2.10
C GLY A 213 -1.32 -8.26 -0.67
N TYR A 214 -1.60 -6.97 -0.47
CA TYR A 214 -1.61 -6.26 0.81
C TYR A 214 -2.67 -5.15 0.85
N ILE A 215 -2.92 -4.59 2.03
CA ILE A 215 -3.81 -3.45 2.24
C ILE A 215 -3.01 -2.16 1.93
N PRO A 216 -3.50 -1.30 1.01
CA PRO A 216 -2.81 -0.08 0.61
C PRO A 216 -2.81 0.96 1.73
N GLY A 217 -1.86 1.90 1.67
CA GLY A 217 -1.79 3.01 2.61
C GLY A 217 -2.81 4.13 2.34
N PHE A 218 -2.89 5.08 3.25
CA PHE A 218 -3.58 6.38 3.12
C PHE A 218 -2.76 7.41 2.34
N TRP A 219 -1.51 7.08 2.02
CA TRP A 219 -0.54 7.89 1.30
C TRP A 219 0.46 6.97 0.61
N GLY A 220 1.11 7.46 -0.45
CA GLY A 220 1.93 6.66 -1.34
C GLY A 220 1.33 6.56 -2.75
N GLY A 221 2.11 6.05 -3.70
CA GLY A 221 1.68 5.84 -5.08
C GLY A 221 0.48 4.89 -5.19
N ASP A 222 0.36 3.90 -4.31
CA ASP A 222 -0.81 3.02 -4.21
C ASP A 222 -2.11 3.81 -3.95
N PHE A 223 -2.07 4.82 -3.08
CA PHE A 223 -3.24 5.64 -2.81
C PHE A 223 -3.62 6.46 -4.05
N ASP A 224 -2.62 7.08 -4.69
CA ASP A 224 -2.81 7.95 -5.85
C ASP A 224 -3.22 7.16 -7.13
N GLU A 225 -2.89 5.86 -7.22
CA GLU A 225 -3.42 4.94 -8.23
C GLU A 225 -4.89 4.54 -7.95
N LEU A 226 -5.27 4.40 -6.68
CA LEU A 226 -6.56 3.84 -6.26
C LEU A 226 -7.65 4.89 -6.11
N VAL A 227 -7.34 6.12 -5.68
CA VAL A 227 -8.29 7.18 -5.34
C VAL A 227 -8.04 8.41 -6.22
N ARG A 228 -9.01 8.77 -7.07
CA ARG A 228 -8.87 9.91 -7.99
C ARG A 228 -9.23 11.25 -7.39
N ASP A 229 -10.22 11.26 -6.49
CA ASP A 229 -10.83 12.45 -5.93
C ASP A 229 -11.47 12.17 -4.56
N ASP A 230 -11.89 13.24 -3.89
CA ASP A 230 -12.56 13.18 -2.58
C ASP A 230 -13.93 12.48 -2.61
N GLY A 231 -14.59 12.41 -3.77
CA GLY A 231 -15.87 11.70 -3.93
C GLY A 231 -15.66 10.19 -3.89
N GLU A 232 -14.68 9.69 -4.64
CA GLU A 232 -14.23 8.31 -4.54
C GLU A 232 -13.72 7.96 -3.14
N LEU A 233 -12.99 8.88 -2.48
CA LEU A 233 -12.51 8.67 -1.12
C LEU A 233 -13.67 8.55 -0.11
N ARG A 234 -14.60 9.52 -0.13
CA ARG A 234 -15.78 9.51 0.73
C ARG A 234 -16.58 8.23 0.52
N GLN A 235 -16.80 7.83 -0.74
CA GLN A 235 -17.54 6.61 -1.05
C GLN A 235 -16.83 5.35 -0.58
N TRP A 236 -15.49 5.29 -0.67
CA TRP A 236 -14.74 4.13 -0.16
C TRP A 236 -14.85 3.99 1.37
N ILE A 237 -14.78 5.11 2.11
CA ILE A 237 -14.95 5.11 3.57
C ILE A 237 -16.40 4.74 3.93
N ALA A 238 -17.39 5.34 3.26
CA ALA A 238 -18.81 5.11 3.53
C ALA A 238 -19.26 3.67 3.20
N GLU A 239 -18.92 3.17 2.02
CA GLU A 239 -19.50 1.94 1.43
C GLU A 239 -18.51 0.75 1.37
N GLY A 240 -17.28 0.92 1.84
CA GLY A 240 -16.26 -0.15 1.82
C GLY A 240 -15.66 -0.45 0.43
N GLY A 241 -16.02 0.31 -0.61
CA GLY A 241 -15.44 0.17 -1.94
C GLY A 241 -15.77 1.29 -2.92
N ILE A 242 -14.94 1.42 -3.97
CA ILE A 242 -15.14 2.36 -5.09
C ILE A 242 -15.83 1.60 -6.25
N PRO A 243 -17.00 2.04 -6.75
CA PRO A 243 -17.72 1.39 -7.87
C PRO A 243 -16.85 1.19 -9.11
N ARG A 244 -16.05 2.20 -9.49
CA ARG A 244 -15.07 2.12 -10.58
C ARG A 244 -14.16 0.88 -10.47
N ILE A 245 -13.85 0.41 -9.28
CA ILE A 245 -12.95 -0.75 -9.06
C ILE A 245 -13.76 -2.04 -8.86
N SER A 246 -14.84 -1.98 -8.07
CA SER A 246 -15.66 -3.15 -7.72
C SER A 246 -16.56 -3.66 -8.87
N GLU A 247 -16.84 -2.81 -9.87
CA GLU A 247 -17.61 -3.16 -11.07
C GLU A 247 -16.72 -3.46 -12.29
N HIS A 248 -15.50 -2.91 -12.34
CA HIS A 248 -14.56 -3.07 -13.46
C HIS A 248 -14.34 -4.56 -13.78
N PRO A 249 -14.39 -4.99 -15.06
CA PRO A 249 -14.34 -6.42 -15.44
C PRO A 249 -13.20 -7.21 -14.80
N ILE A 250 -12.03 -6.58 -14.62
CA ILE A 250 -10.84 -7.13 -13.96
C ILE A 250 -10.76 -6.73 -12.49
N GLY A 251 -11.08 -5.48 -12.13
CA GLY A 251 -10.94 -4.96 -10.76
C GLY A 251 -11.80 -5.73 -9.74
N ARG A 252 -13.03 -6.05 -10.15
CA ARG A 252 -13.98 -6.87 -9.38
C ARG A 252 -13.45 -8.25 -9.00
N ILE A 253 -12.49 -8.80 -9.75
CA ILE A 253 -11.90 -10.11 -9.46
C ILE A 253 -11.09 -10.02 -8.16
N PHE A 254 -10.26 -8.99 -8.01
CA PHE A 254 -9.44 -8.78 -6.82
C PHE A 254 -10.27 -8.31 -5.62
N VAL A 255 -11.22 -7.40 -5.83
CA VAL A 255 -12.16 -6.93 -4.78
C VAL A 255 -13.03 -8.07 -4.22
N ARG A 256 -13.35 -9.09 -5.03
CA ARG A 256 -14.08 -10.30 -4.58
C ARG A 256 -13.17 -11.35 -3.95
N ARG A 257 -11.91 -11.48 -4.39
CA ARG A 257 -10.95 -12.50 -3.94
C ARG A 257 -10.14 -12.12 -2.69
N GLN A 258 -10.02 -10.83 -2.38
CA GLN A 258 -9.34 -10.39 -1.16
C GLN A 258 -10.03 -10.94 0.10
N VAL A 259 -9.24 -11.50 1.01
CA VAL A 259 -9.71 -12.06 2.28
C VAL A 259 -10.18 -10.95 3.21
N ILE A 260 -9.38 -9.89 3.36
CA ILE A 260 -9.73 -8.70 4.13
C ILE A 260 -10.38 -7.68 3.19
N LYS A 261 -11.50 -7.11 3.62
CA LYS A 261 -12.27 -6.09 2.89
C LYS A 261 -12.43 -4.87 3.79
N MET A 262 -12.45 -3.68 3.19
CA MET A 262 -12.73 -2.44 3.91
C MET A 262 -14.18 -2.48 4.42
N PRO A 263 -14.45 -2.23 5.72
CA PRO A 263 -15.82 -2.07 6.22
C PRO A 263 -16.52 -0.87 5.57
N ALA A 264 -17.85 -0.92 5.51
CA ALA A 264 -18.68 0.18 5.04
C ALA A 264 -19.10 1.03 6.24
N PHE A 265 -18.34 2.08 6.55
CA PHE A 265 -18.45 2.75 7.85
C PHE A 265 -19.74 3.56 8.04
N ALA A 266 -20.41 3.98 6.95
CA ALA A 266 -21.67 4.73 7.03
C ALA A 266 -22.82 3.93 7.67
N HIS A 267 -22.80 2.60 7.56
CA HIS A 267 -23.89 1.72 8.01
C HIS A 267 -23.76 1.32 9.48
N GLY A 268 -23.63 2.33 10.36
CA GLY A 268 -23.65 2.17 11.83
C GLY A 268 -22.28 2.02 12.51
N HIS A 269 -21.17 2.36 11.86
CA HIS A 269 -19.84 2.40 12.49
C HIS A 269 -19.33 3.82 12.77
N VAL A 270 -19.73 4.81 11.96
CA VAL A 270 -19.63 6.23 12.33
C VAL A 270 -20.79 6.65 13.22
N GLN A 271 -20.55 7.62 14.10
CA GLN A 271 -21.60 8.24 14.91
C GLN A 271 -22.32 9.37 14.16
N SER A 272 -21.61 10.02 13.23
CA SER A 272 -22.09 11.16 12.45
C SER A 272 -21.54 11.14 11.02
N PRO A 273 -22.20 11.77 10.03
CA PRO A 273 -21.60 12.07 8.73
C PRO A 273 -20.27 12.83 8.83
N GLU A 274 -20.16 13.69 9.86
CA GLU A 274 -18.99 14.51 10.17
C GLU A 274 -17.76 13.66 10.61
N ASP A 275 -17.95 12.42 11.09
CA ASP A 275 -16.85 11.46 11.30
C ASP A 275 -16.07 11.23 9.98
N ILE A 276 -16.79 11.11 8.86
CA ILE A 276 -16.19 10.85 7.54
C ILE A 276 -15.45 12.11 7.04
N ASP A 277 -15.97 13.31 7.33
CA ASP A 277 -15.28 14.56 7.01
C ASP A 277 -13.99 14.73 7.83
N ALA A 278 -14.01 14.35 9.11
CA ALA A 278 -12.82 14.33 9.96
C ALA A 278 -11.79 13.31 9.43
N LEU A 279 -12.20 12.08 9.13
CA LEU A 279 -11.33 11.06 8.53
C LEU A 279 -10.72 11.54 7.20
N MET A 280 -11.50 12.17 6.32
CA MET A 280 -10.97 12.75 5.08
C MET A 280 -9.98 13.90 5.33
N ALA A 281 -10.22 14.77 6.32
CA ALA A 281 -9.28 15.84 6.68
C ALA A 281 -7.93 15.27 7.16
N TYR A 282 -7.95 14.23 7.99
CA TYR A 282 -6.73 13.49 8.37
C TYR A 282 -6.03 12.87 7.15
N LEU A 283 -6.77 12.25 6.23
CA LEU A 283 -6.21 11.67 5.01
C LEU A 283 -5.61 12.74 4.05
N ARG A 284 -6.18 13.95 4.01
CA ARG A 284 -5.57 15.08 3.27
C ARG A 284 -4.27 15.53 3.93
N TRP A 285 -4.24 15.66 5.25
CA TRP A 285 -3.05 16.04 5.99
C TRP A 285 -1.91 15.02 5.86
N ILE A 286 -2.20 13.72 5.98
CA ILE A 286 -1.17 12.67 5.86
C ILE A 286 -0.60 12.60 4.41
N ARG A 287 -1.42 12.87 3.39
CA ARG A 287 -0.97 12.98 1.98
C ARG A 287 -0.18 14.26 1.70
N ALA A 288 -0.56 15.39 2.29
CA ALA A 288 0.19 16.64 2.18
C ALA A 288 1.62 16.54 2.74
N GLY A 289 1.89 15.53 3.59
CA GLY A 289 3.25 15.21 4.03
C GLY A 289 3.81 16.20 5.06
N SER A 290 2.96 17.03 5.67
CA SER A 290 3.26 17.89 6.83
C SER A 290 3.96 17.12 7.96
N TRP A 291 3.53 15.89 8.24
CA TRP A 291 4.19 15.01 9.20
C TRP A 291 5.67 14.71 8.86
N LYS A 292 6.09 14.83 7.59
CA LYS A 292 7.48 14.65 7.13
C LYS A 292 8.36 15.89 7.36
N SER A 293 7.78 17.01 7.81
CA SER A 293 8.54 18.12 8.43
C SER A 293 8.51 18.03 9.96
N LEU A 294 7.40 17.56 10.56
CA LEU A 294 7.36 17.18 11.98
C LEU A 294 8.39 16.08 12.33
N THR A 295 8.84 15.28 11.35
CA THR A 295 9.99 14.39 11.57
C THR A 295 11.33 15.12 11.69
N ARG A 296 11.53 16.27 11.03
CA ARG A 296 12.80 17.02 11.00
C ARG A 296 12.97 18.06 12.12
N VAL A 297 11.90 18.60 12.69
CA VAL A 297 11.97 19.75 13.61
C VAL A 297 12.72 19.43 14.92
N ALA A 298 12.82 18.16 15.33
CA ALA A 298 13.58 17.73 16.50
C ALA A 298 15.12 17.72 16.33
N ALA A 299 15.65 18.37 15.28
CA ALA A 299 17.08 18.44 14.96
C ALA A 299 17.72 19.84 15.17
N GLY A 300 17.03 20.76 15.84
CA GLY A 300 17.54 22.10 16.14
C GLY A 300 16.96 22.67 17.44
N GLY A 301 17.72 22.49 18.54
CA GLY A 301 17.38 22.94 19.89
C GLY A 301 18.47 22.51 20.88
#